data_AF-B7RYV4-F1
#
_entry.id   AF-B7RYV4-F1
#
_cell.length_a   1.000
_cell.length_b   1.000
_cell.length_c   1.000
_cell.angle_alpha   90.00
_cell.angle_beta   90.00
_cell.angle_gamma   90.00
#
_symmetry.space_group_name_H-M   'P 1'
#
loop_
_entity.id
_entity.type
_entity.pdbx_description
1 polymer ?
#
loop_
_entity_poly.entity_id
_entity_poly.type
_entity_poly.pdbx_seq_one_letter_code
_entity_poly.pdbx_strand_id
1 'polypeptide(L)'
;MTVIEHIWPWPWWGVMVAINICNLAICIACFRNSLLRPDGNSTYVRNMRIMGLVFTLVALYRAVFVSRYLYQYAWFDTLANSSLIIRIFAWGAELSFAGLIAFAMLRFNRDMARHDDSYALSRYEKLAPYGLILCIFVAQFFATGGLITKSRLLFAIEESLWSAGFFTILPLAIIQFRRASKQALPSSYIMLRRSSQVLLSWCVIYCSYGLVYHLPTEYWATALEQLRTGQPQLKTDFSAIKDAFKSVNVTHHYPDWGFGFVLWHSAYFSVCVWLSIFLMRAPRYLGAEQQEALPKGRAH
;
A
#
# COMPACT_ATOMS: atom_id res chain seq x y z
N MET A 1 31.37 -11.26 16.91
CA MET A 1 30.80 -10.63 15.71
C MET A 1 30.82 -11.64 14.58
N THR A 2 29.68 -11.98 14.02
CA THR A 2 29.57 -13.03 12.99
C THR A 2 29.76 -12.43 11.60
N VAL A 3 30.30 -13.20 10.66
CA VAL A 3 30.53 -12.79 9.25
C VAL A 3 29.27 -12.19 8.59
N ILE A 4 28.08 -12.60 9.05
CA ILE A 4 26.79 -12.08 8.60
C ILE A 4 26.63 -10.57 8.91
N GLU A 5 27.14 -10.08 10.05
CA GLU A 5 26.95 -8.69 10.50
C GLU A 5 27.56 -7.66 9.55
N HIS A 6 28.66 -8.00 8.87
CA HIS A 6 29.31 -7.09 7.91
C HIS A 6 28.80 -7.25 6.48
N ILE A 7 28.25 -8.42 6.13
CA ILE A 7 27.93 -8.75 4.74
C ILE A 7 26.46 -8.50 4.41
N TRP A 8 25.53 -8.59 5.37
CA TRP A 8 24.10 -8.49 5.03
C TRP A 8 23.62 -7.11 4.54
N PRO A 9 24.05 -5.95 5.10
CA PRO A 9 23.29 -4.72 4.92
C PRO A 9 23.48 -4.15 3.50
N TRP A 10 24.71 -4.00 3.05
CA TRP A 10 25.01 -3.37 1.77
C TRP A 10 24.49 -4.13 0.54
N PRO A 11 24.63 -5.47 0.45
CA PRO A 11 24.03 -6.25 -0.63
C PRO A 11 22.50 -6.16 -0.64
N TRP A 12 21.84 -6.31 0.53
CA TRP A 12 20.38 -6.19 0.59
C TRP A 12 19.92 -4.81 0.15
N TRP A 13 20.52 -3.75 0.68
CA TRP A 13 20.17 -2.38 0.33
C TRP A 13 20.45 -2.05 -1.14
N GLY A 14 21.63 -2.44 -1.65
CA GLY A 14 21.99 -2.25 -3.05
C GLY A 14 20.98 -2.91 -3.99
N VAL A 15 20.56 -4.15 -3.67
CA VAL A 15 19.52 -4.86 -4.43
C VAL A 15 18.16 -4.14 -4.33
N MET A 16 17.74 -3.71 -3.14
CA MET A 16 16.46 -3.00 -2.96
C MET A 16 16.45 -1.66 -3.72
N VAL A 17 17.54 -0.89 -3.67
CA VAL A 17 17.67 0.37 -4.40
C VAL A 17 17.63 0.11 -5.92
N ALA A 18 18.41 -0.86 -6.41
CA ALA A 18 18.41 -1.22 -7.83
C ALA A 18 17.01 -1.64 -8.33
N ILE A 19 16.31 -2.48 -7.56
CA ILE A 19 14.92 -2.88 -7.87
C ILE A 19 14.02 -1.64 -7.95
N ASN A 20 14.12 -0.69 -7.01
CA ASN A 20 13.25 0.48 -7.00
C ASN A 20 13.56 1.48 -8.12
N ILE A 21 14.83 1.60 -8.53
CA ILE A 21 15.19 2.38 -9.72
C ILE A 21 14.56 1.77 -10.97
N CYS A 22 14.66 0.44 -11.14
CA CYS A 22 14.00 -0.27 -12.23
C CYS A 22 12.48 -0.11 -12.18
N ASN A 23 11.87 -0.25 -11.00
CA ASN A 23 10.43 -0.06 -10.81
C ASN A 23 10.00 1.35 -11.18
N LEU A 24 10.77 2.38 -10.81
CA LEU A 24 10.47 3.76 -11.18
C LEU A 24 10.55 3.97 -12.70
N ALA A 25 11.56 3.42 -13.37
CA ALA A 25 11.66 3.49 -14.83
C ALA A 25 10.43 2.84 -15.50
N ILE A 26 10.01 1.67 -15.03
CA ILE A 26 8.81 0.97 -15.52
C ILE A 26 7.53 1.77 -15.21
N CYS A 27 7.43 2.35 -14.03
CA CYS A 27 6.31 3.21 -13.63
C CYS A 27 6.20 4.42 -14.55
N ILE A 28 7.30 5.11 -14.85
CA ILE A 28 7.34 6.25 -15.77
C ILE A 28 6.95 5.81 -17.19
N ALA A 29 7.43 4.65 -17.66
CA ALA A 29 7.01 4.11 -18.96
C ALA A 29 5.50 3.82 -19.00
N CYS A 30 4.94 3.21 -17.94
CA CYS A 30 3.51 2.96 -17.82
C CYS A 30 2.70 4.26 -17.76
N PHE A 31 3.20 5.27 -17.03
CA PHE A 31 2.61 6.60 -16.92
C PHE A 31 2.55 7.27 -18.30
N ARG A 32 3.66 7.29 -19.04
CA ARG A 32 3.70 7.87 -20.40
C ARG A 32 2.76 7.13 -21.36
N ASN A 33 2.81 5.80 -21.38
CA ASN A 33 1.97 5.00 -22.27
C ASN A 33 0.47 5.20 -22.00
N SER A 34 0.08 5.41 -20.76
CA SER A 34 -1.31 5.67 -20.41
C SER A 34 -1.82 7.05 -20.81
N LEU A 35 -0.94 8.05 -21.03
CA LEU A 35 -1.32 9.37 -21.57
C LEU A 35 -1.71 9.28 -23.04
N LEU A 36 -1.11 8.34 -23.78
CA LEU A 36 -1.35 8.15 -25.21
C LEU A 36 -2.65 7.39 -25.51
N ARG A 37 -3.37 6.94 -24.49
CA ARG A 37 -4.61 6.16 -24.65
C ARG A 37 -5.83 7.07 -24.80
N PRO A 38 -6.90 6.62 -25.48
CA PRO A 38 -8.13 7.41 -25.65
C PRO A 38 -8.74 7.87 -24.32
N ASP A 39 -8.74 7.00 -23.30
CA ASP A 39 -9.24 7.26 -21.95
C ASP A 39 -8.19 7.92 -21.03
N GLY A 40 -7.02 8.27 -21.57
CA GLY A 40 -5.85 8.74 -20.84
C GLY A 40 -6.08 10.05 -20.07
N ASN A 41 -7.05 10.86 -20.47
CA ASN A 41 -7.44 12.09 -19.79
C ASN A 41 -8.62 11.92 -18.82
N SER A 42 -9.18 10.71 -18.71
CA SER A 42 -10.26 10.46 -17.74
C SER A 42 -9.78 10.70 -16.31
N THR A 43 -10.66 11.25 -15.46
CA THR A 43 -10.36 11.50 -14.04
C THR A 43 -9.90 10.23 -13.33
N TYR A 44 -10.52 9.09 -13.66
CA TYR A 44 -10.13 7.78 -13.12
C TYR A 44 -8.67 7.44 -13.46
N VAL A 45 -8.30 7.40 -14.74
CA VAL A 45 -6.94 7.04 -15.16
C VAL A 45 -5.93 8.03 -14.61
N ARG A 46 -6.23 9.33 -14.62
CA ARG A 46 -5.36 10.34 -14.03
C ARG A 46 -5.08 10.07 -12.55
N ASN A 47 -6.11 9.80 -11.75
CA ASN A 47 -5.95 9.54 -10.33
C ASN A 47 -5.15 8.25 -10.08
N MET A 48 -5.47 7.17 -10.79
CA MET A 48 -4.75 5.89 -10.69
C MET A 48 -3.26 6.04 -10.99
N ARG A 49 -2.91 6.85 -12.00
CA ARG A 49 -1.51 7.14 -12.34
C ARG A 49 -0.77 7.93 -11.28
N ILE A 50 -1.40 8.98 -10.76
CA ILE A 50 -0.80 9.82 -9.72
C ILE A 50 -0.55 8.98 -8.47
N MET A 51 -1.52 8.19 -8.03
CA MET A 51 -1.36 7.32 -6.87
C MET A 51 -0.26 6.26 -7.07
N GLY A 52 -0.22 5.60 -8.24
CA GLY A 52 0.84 4.65 -8.57
C GLY A 52 2.24 5.28 -8.58
N LEU A 53 2.35 6.50 -9.12
CA LEU A 53 3.59 7.25 -9.14
C LEU A 53 4.03 7.68 -7.73
N VAL A 54 3.11 8.22 -6.92
CA VAL A 54 3.38 8.61 -5.52
C VAL A 54 3.88 7.41 -4.72
N PHE A 55 3.20 6.26 -4.80
CA PHE A 55 3.64 5.05 -4.10
C PHE A 55 5.06 4.65 -4.52
N THR A 56 5.33 4.63 -5.83
CA THR A 56 6.63 4.19 -6.37
C THR A 56 7.77 5.14 -5.98
N LEU A 57 7.54 6.46 -6.01
CA LEU A 57 8.54 7.45 -5.60
C LEU A 57 8.87 7.35 -4.12
N VAL A 58 7.84 7.17 -3.27
CA VAL A 58 8.05 7.00 -1.83
C VAL A 58 8.73 5.67 -1.52
N ALA A 59 8.41 4.59 -2.24
CA ALA A 59 9.10 3.31 -2.11
C ALA A 59 10.59 3.43 -2.43
N LEU A 60 10.95 4.11 -3.53
CA LEU A 60 12.34 4.42 -3.86
C LEU A 60 13.02 5.25 -2.76
N TYR A 61 12.35 6.31 -2.30
CA TYR A 61 12.89 7.14 -1.22
C TYR A 61 13.19 6.31 0.03
N ARG A 62 12.26 5.45 0.45
CA ARG A 62 12.39 4.59 1.64
C ARG A 62 13.36 3.43 1.46
N ALA A 63 13.58 2.97 0.23
CA ALA A 63 14.62 1.99 -0.09
C ALA A 63 16.02 2.61 0.01
N VAL A 64 16.18 3.88 -0.39
CA VAL A 64 17.43 4.63 -0.21
C VAL A 64 17.63 4.98 1.26
N PHE A 65 16.67 5.65 1.89
CA PHE A 65 16.74 6.13 3.27
C PHE A 65 16.05 5.16 4.23
N VAL A 66 16.68 4.01 4.48
CA VAL A 66 16.11 2.94 5.30
C VAL A 66 16.01 3.39 6.76
N SER A 67 14.81 3.33 7.33
CA SER A 67 14.54 3.72 8.72
C SER A 67 13.57 2.79 9.43
N ARG A 68 13.74 2.64 10.73
CA ARG A 68 12.80 2.00 11.65
C ARG A 68 12.22 3.02 12.64
N TYR A 69 10.92 3.25 12.57
CA TYR A 69 10.23 4.35 13.26
C TYR A 69 10.34 4.33 14.78
N LEU A 70 10.07 3.17 15.40
CA LEU A 70 9.97 3.07 16.85
C LEU A 70 11.30 3.47 17.51
N TYR A 71 12.42 2.96 17.02
CA TYR A 71 13.73 3.21 17.61
C TYR A 71 14.52 4.36 16.97
N GLN A 72 13.94 5.02 15.96
CA GLN A 72 14.64 6.02 15.13
C GLN A 72 15.94 5.48 14.52
N TYR A 73 16.00 4.17 14.27
CA TYR A 73 17.15 3.60 13.58
C TYR A 73 17.17 4.06 12.13
N ALA A 74 18.37 4.31 11.63
CA ALA A 74 18.63 4.79 10.31
C ALA A 74 19.93 4.20 9.76
N TRP A 75 20.08 4.23 8.44
CA TRP A 75 21.31 3.78 7.77
C TRP A 75 22.26 4.93 7.51
N PHE A 76 21.72 6.12 7.28
CA PHE A 76 22.50 7.31 6.97
C PHE A 76 22.24 8.40 8.01
N ASP A 77 23.30 9.07 8.45
CA ASP A 77 23.23 10.23 9.34
C ASP A 77 22.81 11.48 8.55
N THR A 78 21.55 11.52 8.12
CA THR A 78 21.00 12.64 7.37
C THR A 78 19.55 12.90 7.78
N LEU A 79 19.10 14.15 7.64
CA LEU A 79 17.70 14.49 7.86
C LEU A 79 16.77 13.77 6.87
N ALA A 80 17.25 13.35 5.70
CA ALA A 80 16.45 12.54 4.79
C ALA A 80 16.05 11.18 5.41
N ASN A 81 16.85 10.68 6.35
CA ASN A 81 16.59 9.48 7.13
C ASN A 81 15.72 9.72 8.38
N SER A 82 15.19 10.94 8.55
CA SER A 82 14.28 11.30 9.64
C SER A 82 13.04 10.42 9.64
N SER A 83 12.75 9.81 10.79
CA SER A 83 11.56 8.99 10.98
C SER A 83 10.27 9.78 10.69
N LEU A 84 10.18 11.04 11.11
CA LEU A 84 8.98 11.86 10.86
C LEU A 84 8.81 12.20 9.38
N ILE A 85 9.88 12.55 8.66
CA ILE A 85 9.80 12.84 7.21
C ILE A 85 9.37 11.58 6.45
N ILE A 86 10.00 10.45 6.75
CA ILE A 86 9.65 9.18 6.11
C ILE A 86 8.18 8.83 6.40
N ARG A 87 7.70 9.08 7.62
CA ARG A 87 6.30 8.85 7.96
C ARG A 87 5.35 9.74 7.17
N ILE A 88 5.66 11.02 6.98
CA ILE A 88 4.86 11.93 6.13
C ILE A 88 4.79 11.41 4.69
N PHE A 89 5.91 10.95 4.12
CA PHE A 89 5.88 10.33 2.79
C PHE A 89 5.09 9.03 2.78
N ALA A 90 5.18 8.24 3.85
CA ALA A 90 4.42 7.01 3.98
C ALA A 90 2.90 7.26 4.07
N TRP A 91 2.41 8.41 4.57
CA TRP A 91 0.99 8.79 4.41
C TRP A 91 0.60 8.83 2.92
N GLY A 92 1.41 9.52 2.11
CA GLY A 92 1.17 9.64 0.68
C GLY A 92 1.14 8.29 -0.01
N ALA A 93 2.09 7.41 0.31
CA ALA A 93 2.15 6.06 -0.23
C ALA A 93 0.95 5.20 0.21
N GLU A 94 0.69 5.12 1.51
CA GLU A 94 -0.32 4.22 2.06
C GLU A 94 -1.74 4.61 1.64
N LEU A 95 -2.05 5.91 1.62
CA LEU A 95 -3.32 6.41 1.08
C LEU A 95 -3.43 6.20 -0.43
N SER A 96 -2.33 6.36 -1.17
CA SER A 96 -2.31 6.06 -2.60
C SER A 96 -2.54 4.58 -2.88
N PHE A 97 -1.95 3.69 -2.09
CA PHE A 97 -2.10 2.25 -2.21
C PHE A 97 -3.54 1.81 -1.92
N ALA A 98 -4.11 2.29 -0.80
CA ALA A 98 -5.51 2.05 -0.46
C ALA A 98 -6.45 2.61 -1.54
N GLY A 99 -6.16 3.81 -2.05
CA GLY A 99 -6.92 4.45 -3.12
C GLY A 99 -6.86 3.65 -4.43
N LEU A 100 -5.69 3.16 -4.84
CA LEU A 100 -5.53 2.28 -6.01
C LEU A 100 -6.45 1.06 -5.93
N ILE A 101 -6.45 0.38 -4.78
CA ILE A 101 -7.29 -0.80 -4.56
C ILE A 101 -8.77 -0.42 -4.54
N ALA A 102 -9.15 0.59 -3.75
CA ALA A 102 -10.53 1.00 -3.59
C ALA A 102 -11.16 1.49 -4.91
N PHE A 103 -10.48 2.38 -5.64
CA PHE A 103 -10.97 2.88 -6.92
C PHE A 103 -10.97 1.80 -7.99
N ALA A 104 -10.02 0.87 -7.95
CA ALA A 104 -10.05 -0.29 -8.83
C ALA A 104 -11.33 -1.12 -8.63
N MET A 105 -11.67 -1.42 -7.37
CA MET A 105 -12.87 -2.18 -7.07
C MET A 105 -14.15 -1.42 -7.44
N LEU A 106 -14.20 -0.11 -7.22
CA LEU A 106 -15.34 0.73 -7.63
C LEU A 106 -15.50 0.77 -9.15
N ARG A 107 -14.38 0.91 -9.89
CA ARG A 107 -14.38 0.88 -11.35
C ARG A 107 -14.83 -0.46 -11.88
N PHE A 108 -14.37 -1.55 -11.27
CA PHE A 108 -14.81 -2.91 -11.60
C PHE A 108 -16.34 -3.03 -11.45
N ASN A 109 -16.90 -2.60 -10.32
CA ASN A 109 -18.35 -2.68 -10.08
C ASN A 109 -19.15 -1.88 -11.11
N ARG A 110 -18.63 -0.73 -11.56
CA ARG A 110 -19.26 0.07 -12.62
C ARG A 110 -19.23 -0.63 -13.98
N ASP A 111 -18.09 -1.22 -14.34
CA ASP A 111 -17.89 -1.85 -15.64
C ASP A 111 -18.52 -3.24 -15.77
N MET A 112 -18.82 -3.89 -14.63
CA MET A 112 -19.46 -5.21 -14.54
C MET A 112 -20.81 -5.16 -13.80
N ALA A 113 -21.47 -4.00 -13.80
CA ALA A 113 -22.74 -3.79 -13.11
C ALA A 113 -23.84 -4.74 -13.63
N ARG A 114 -24.67 -5.25 -12.71
CA ARG A 114 -25.85 -6.06 -13.05
C ARG A 114 -27.12 -5.23 -12.93
N HIS A 115 -28.14 -5.61 -13.71
CA HIS A 115 -29.48 -5.03 -13.59
C HIS A 115 -30.30 -5.61 -12.41
N ASP A 116 -29.94 -6.79 -11.86
CA ASP A 116 -30.72 -7.51 -10.83
C ASP A 116 -29.94 -7.84 -9.54
N ASP A 117 -29.20 -6.89 -8.98
CA ASP A 117 -28.57 -7.10 -7.66
C ASP A 117 -29.47 -6.61 -6.52
N SER A 118 -29.51 -7.34 -5.40
CA SER A 118 -30.25 -6.93 -4.22
C SER A 118 -29.76 -5.57 -3.70
N TYR A 119 -30.66 -4.78 -3.12
CA TYR A 119 -30.31 -3.45 -2.59
C TYR A 119 -29.13 -3.50 -1.60
N ALA A 120 -29.11 -4.51 -0.71
CA ALA A 120 -28.04 -4.70 0.26
C ALA A 120 -26.69 -4.96 -0.41
N LEU A 121 -26.64 -5.82 -1.43
CA LEU A 121 -25.42 -6.11 -2.18
C LEU A 121 -24.93 -4.88 -2.94
N SER A 122 -25.82 -4.17 -3.64
CA SER A 122 -25.49 -2.93 -4.36
C SER A 122 -24.93 -1.87 -3.42
N ARG A 123 -25.48 -1.75 -2.21
CA ARG A 123 -25.00 -0.82 -1.19
C ARG A 123 -23.63 -1.23 -0.65
N TYR A 124 -23.44 -2.51 -0.35
CA TYR A 124 -22.14 -3.04 0.10
C TYR A 124 -21.03 -2.81 -0.95
N GLU A 125 -21.31 -3.09 -2.23
CA GLU A 125 -20.36 -2.89 -3.33
C GLU A 125 -19.91 -1.44 -3.50
N LYS A 126 -20.76 -0.49 -3.13
CA LYS A 126 -20.44 0.94 -3.13
C LYS A 126 -19.66 1.37 -1.89
N LEU A 127 -19.99 0.82 -0.72
CA LEU A 127 -19.46 1.29 0.57
C LEU A 127 -18.17 0.59 1.01
N ALA A 128 -17.99 -0.69 0.70
CA ALA A 128 -16.84 -1.46 1.16
C ALA A 128 -15.47 -0.84 0.78
N PRO A 129 -15.25 -0.36 -0.45
CA PRO A 129 -14.00 0.33 -0.81
C PRO A 129 -13.74 1.60 0.01
N TYR A 130 -14.78 2.33 0.40
CA TYR A 130 -14.63 3.49 1.29
C TYR A 130 -14.34 3.08 2.74
N GLY A 131 -14.82 1.91 3.17
CA GLY A 131 -14.42 1.30 4.44
C GLY A 131 -12.92 1.10 4.53
N LEU A 132 -12.29 0.55 3.48
CA LEU A 132 -10.83 0.45 3.39
C LEU A 132 -10.17 1.83 3.52
N ILE A 133 -10.57 2.81 2.72
CA ILE A 133 -9.97 4.15 2.75
C ILE A 133 -10.07 4.77 4.14
N LEU A 134 -11.25 4.69 4.77
CA LEU A 134 -11.47 5.24 6.11
C LEU A 134 -10.55 4.59 7.14
N CYS A 135 -10.47 3.25 7.13
CA CYS A 135 -9.58 2.52 8.03
C CYS A 135 -8.11 2.94 7.85
N ILE A 136 -7.61 2.97 6.61
CA ILE A 136 -6.20 3.33 6.34
C ILE A 136 -5.93 4.80 6.68
N PHE A 137 -6.88 5.70 6.43
CA PHE A 137 -6.77 7.10 6.78
C PHE A 137 -6.66 7.30 8.29
N VAL A 138 -7.55 6.67 9.06
CA VAL A 138 -7.51 6.74 10.53
C VAL A 138 -6.22 6.11 11.06
N ALA A 139 -5.76 5.01 10.45
CA ALA A 139 -4.52 4.33 10.82
C ALA A 139 -3.30 5.27 10.77
N GLN A 140 -3.25 6.22 9.83
CA GLN A 140 -2.13 7.15 9.71
C GLN A 140 -1.90 8.01 10.97
N PHE A 141 -2.98 8.40 11.65
CA PHE A 141 -2.89 9.15 12.91
C PHE A 141 -2.28 8.29 14.01
N PHE A 142 -2.67 7.02 14.09
CA PHE A 142 -2.12 6.06 15.04
C PHE A 142 -0.65 5.73 14.74
N ALA A 143 -0.29 5.51 13.47
CA ALA A 143 1.11 5.30 13.07
C ALA A 143 1.99 6.49 13.42
N THR A 144 1.51 7.71 13.16
CA THR A 144 2.25 8.96 13.42
C THR A 144 2.36 9.22 14.92
N GLY A 145 1.27 9.04 15.65
CA GLY A 145 1.26 9.13 17.11
C GLY A 145 2.19 8.10 17.74
N GLY A 146 2.15 6.85 17.28
CA GLY A 146 3.04 5.77 17.74
C GLY A 146 4.51 6.08 17.49
N LEU A 147 4.83 6.66 16.34
CA LEU A 147 6.19 7.08 15.99
C LEU A 147 6.72 8.18 16.90
N ILE A 148 5.91 9.22 17.15
CA ILE A 148 6.29 10.37 17.98
C ILE A 148 6.41 9.92 19.44
N THR A 149 5.39 9.23 19.95
CA THR A 149 5.28 8.87 21.37
C THR A 149 6.00 7.58 21.74
N LYS A 150 6.56 6.86 20.77
CA LYS A 150 7.14 5.53 20.94
C LYS A 150 6.13 4.48 21.44
N SER A 151 4.84 4.69 21.17
CA SER A 151 3.78 3.78 21.59
C SER A 151 3.60 2.62 20.61
N ARG A 152 3.95 1.41 21.06
CA ARG A 152 3.65 0.16 20.35
C ARG A 152 2.14 -0.13 20.33
N LEU A 153 1.39 0.34 21.32
CA LEU A 153 -0.08 0.23 21.31
C LEU A 153 -0.70 0.99 20.14
N LEU A 154 -0.25 2.22 19.87
CA LEU A 154 -0.76 2.97 18.71
C LEU A 154 -0.42 2.28 17.39
N PHE A 155 0.78 1.72 17.25
CA PHE A 155 1.13 0.88 16.10
C PHE A 155 0.27 -0.40 15.99
N ALA A 156 -0.07 -1.04 17.11
CA ALA A 156 -0.97 -2.19 17.09
C ALA A 156 -2.39 -1.83 16.65
N ILE A 157 -2.89 -0.65 17.05
CA ILE A 157 -4.18 -0.12 16.60
C ILE A 157 -4.13 0.20 15.10
N GLU A 158 -3.06 0.84 14.62
CA GLU A 158 -2.85 1.10 13.19
C GLU A 158 -2.95 -0.20 12.37
N GLU A 159 -2.18 -1.22 12.72
CA GLU A 159 -2.16 -2.49 11.97
C GLU A 159 -3.50 -3.25 12.08
N SER A 160 -4.21 -3.06 13.19
CA SER A 160 -5.57 -3.58 13.35
C SER A 160 -6.54 -2.89 12.37
N LEU A 161 -6.40 -1.58 12.17
CA LEU A 161 -7.18 -0.83 11.18
C LEU A 161 -6.83 -1.25 9.75
N TRP A 162 -5.56 -1.50 9.45
CA TRP A 162 -5.17 -2.06 8.15
C TRP A 162 -5.85 -3.40 7.89
N SER A 163 -5.75 -4.32 8.85
CA SER A 163 -6.38 -5.64 8.76
C SER A 163 -7.89 -5.51 8.59
N ALA A 164 -8.55 -4.71 9.43
CA ALA A 164 -9.99 -4.45 9.35
C ALA A 164 -10.39 -3.87 7.98
N GLY A 165 -9.62 -2.92 7.45
CA GLY A 165 -9.82 -2.33 6.13
C GLY A 165 -9.83 -3.39 5.03
N PHE A 166 -8.84 -4.28 5.01
CA PHE A 166 -8.80 -5.38 4.03
C PHE A 166 -9.90 -6.43 4.25
N PHE A 167 -10.31 -6.69 5.49
CA PHE A 167 -11.49 -7.52 5.76
C PHE A 167 -12.77 -6.94 5.20
N THR A 168 -12.93 -5.61 5.20
CA THR A 168 -14.14 -4.98 4.64
C THR A 168 -14.28 -5.26 3.14
N ILE A 169 -13.17 -5.36 2.40
CA ILE A 169 -13.17 -5.55 0.93
C ILE A 169 -12.93 -6.99 0.49
N LEU A 170 -12.52 -7.91 1.38
CA LEU A 170 -12.29 -9.31 1.04
C LEU A 170 -13.54 -10.00 0.43
N PRO A 171 -14.75 -9.89 1.01
CA PRO A 171 -15.95 -10.46 0.39
C PRO A 171 -16.24 -9.85 -0.98
N LEU A 172 -16.01 -8.53 -1.13
CA LEU A 172 -16.14 -7.86 -2.42
C LEU A 172 -15.16 -8.40 -3.46
N ALA A 173 -13.90 -8.64 -3.09
CA ALA A 173 -12.91 -9.23 -3.98
C ALA A 173 -13.33 -10.63 -4.46
N ILE A 174 -13.91 -11.45 -3.57
CA ILE A 174 -14.47 -12.76 -3.91
C ILE A 174 -15.62 -12.63 -4.91
N ILE A 175 -16.55 -11.70 -4.67
CA ILE A 175 -17.68 -11.43 -5.56
C ILE A 175 -17.19 -11.02 -6.95
N GLN A 176 -16.26 -10.06 -7.02
CA GLN A 176 -15.69 -9.57 -8.27
C GLN A 176 -14.95 -10.68 -9.03
N PHE A 177 -14.16 -11.49 -8.34
CA PHE A 177 -13.46 -12.63 -8.94
C PHE A 177 -14.43 -13.67 -9.51
N ARG A 178 -15.48 -14.03 -8.77
CA ARG A 178 -16.53 -14.94 -9.25
C ARG A 178 -17.22 -14.39 -10.49
N ARG A 179 -17.52 -13.08 -10.51
CA ARG A 179 -18.12 -12.42 -11.68
C ARG A 179 -17.17 -12.49 -12.89
N ALA A 180 -15.90 -12.15 -12.71
CA ALA A 180 -14.93 -12.14 -13.81
C ALA A 180 -14.49 -13.54 -14.30
N SER A 181 -14.78 -14.59 -13.53
CA SER A 181 -14.42 -15.97 -13.89
C SER A 181 -15.48 -16.69 -14.72
N LYS A 182 -16.60 -16.03 -15.06
CA LYS A 182 -17.63 -16.61 -15.94
C LYS A 182 -17.05 -16.87 -17.34
N GLN A 183 -17.21 -18.09 -17.84
CA GLN A 183 -16.56 -18.60 -19.05
C GLN A 183 -16.96 -17.88 -20.37
N ALA A 184 -18.02 -17.07 -20.37
CA ALA A 184 -18.54 -16.40 -21.56
C ALA A 184 -18.14 -14.91 -21.69
N LEU A 185 -17.21 -14.40 -20.88
CA LEU A 185 -16.82 -12.99 -20.94
C LEU A 185 -15.90 -12.69 -22.14
N PRO A 186 -16.22 -11.67 -22.96
CA PRO A 186 -15.37 -11.24 -24.08
C PRO A 186 -13.95 -10.84 -23.66
N SER A 187 -13.02 -10.82 -24.61
CA SER A 187 -11.61 -10.40 -24.41
C SER A 187 -11.48 -8.98 -23.87
N SER A 188 -12.46 -8.11 -24.10
CA SER A 188 -12.54 -6.74 -23.56
C SER A 188 -12.59 -6.69 -22.02
N TYR A 189 -12.91 -7.80 -21.35
CA TYR A 189 -12.92 -7.93 -19.88
C TYR A 189 -11.60 -8.49 -19.30
N ILE A 190 -10.57 -8.73 -20.12
CA ILE A 190 -9.34 -9.39 -19.65
C ILE A 190 -8.64 -8.63 -18.50
N MET A 191 -8.66 -7.29 -18.53
CA MET A 191 -8.08 -6.47 -17.47
C MET A 191 -8.89 -6.54 -16.18
N LEU A 192 -10.23 -6.59 -16.28
CA LEU A 192 -11.11 -6.81 -15.13
C LEU A 192 -10.82 -8.17 -14.49
N ARG A 193 -10.69 -9.23 -15.30
CA ARG A 193 -10.36 -10.58 -14.82
C ARG A 193 -9.02 -10.65 -14.10
N ARG A 194 -7.95 -10.15 -14.73
CA ARG A 194 -6.62 -10.10 -14.11
C ARG A 194 -6.62 -9.28 -12.82
N SER A 195 -7.29 -8.14 -12.81
CA SER A 195 -7.36 -7.29 -11.62
C SER A 195 -8.11 -7.97 -10.48
N SER A 196 -9.22 -8.65 -10.76
CA SER A 196 -9.97 -9.38 -9.74
C SER A 196 -9.17 -10.53 -9.13
N GLN A 197 -8.35 -11.23 -9.93
CA GLN A 197 -7.44 -12.27 -9.46
C GLN A 197 -6.38 -11.68 -8.53
N VAL A 198 -5.69 -10.64 -8.99
CA VAL A 198 -4.63 -9.97 -8.24
C VAL A 198 -5.15 -9.41 -6.91
N LEU A 199 -6.30 -8.72 -6.93
CA LEU A 199 -6.90 -8.15 -5.73
C LEU A 199 -7.37 -9.23 -4.75
N LEU A 200 -8.00 -10.31 -5.23
CA LEU A 200 -8.38 -11.42 -4.36
C LEU A 200 -7.16 -12.08 -3.72
N SER A 201 -6.13 -12.39 -4.51
CA SER A 201 -4.89 -12.96 -4.00
C SER A 201 -4.24 -12.06 -2.95
N TRP A 202 -4.17 -10.75 -3.21
CA TRP A 202 -3.63 -9.78 -2.25
C TRP A 202 -4.45 -9.74 -0.96
N CYS A 203 -5.78 -9.63 -1.04
CA CYS A 203 -6.63 -9.61 0.14
C CYS A 203 -6.49 -10.90 0.97
N VAL A 204 -6.46 -12.07 0.32
CA VAL A 204 -6.27 -13.35 1.02
C VAL A 204 -4.92 -13.39 1.73
N ILE A 205 -3.83 -13.09 1.01
CA ILE A 205 -2.47 -13.10 1.58
C ILE A 205 -2.37 -12.11 2.74
N TYR A 206 -2.82 -10.87 2.55
CA TYR A 206 -2.71 -9.82 3.56
C TYR A 206 -3.58 -10.12 4.79
N CYS A 207 -4.83 -10.55 4.61
CA CYS A 207 -5.70 -10.92 5.73
C CYS A 207 -5.16 -12.13 6.51
N SER A 208 -4.64 -13.16 5.82
CA SER A 208 -4.02 -14.30 6.47
C SER A 208 -2.76 -13.91 7.23
N TYR A 209 -1.87 -13.12 6.62
CA TYR A 209 -0.67 -12.59 7.26
C TYR A 209 -1.02 -11.74 8.51
N GLY A 210 -1.97 -10.82 8.37
CA GLY A 210 -2.43 -9.93 9.43
C GLY A 210 -2.99 -10.70 10.63
N LEU A 211 -3.92 -11.62 10.41
CA LEU A 211 -4.57 -12.36 11.50
C LEU A 211 -3.68 -13.41 12.17
N VAL A 212 -2.87 -14.13 11.39
CA VAL A 212 -2.15 -15.30 11.90
C VAL A 212 -0.79 -14.91 12.50
N TYR A 213 -0.15 -13.89 11.93
CA TYR A 213 1.21 -13.51 12.31
C TYR A 213 1.26 -12.06 12.78
N HIS A 214 1.07 -11.09 11.90
CA HIS A 214 1.42 -9.68 12.14
C HIS A 214 0.75 -9.11 13.40
N LEU A 215 -0.56 -9.27 13.54
CA LEU A 215 -1.28 -8.77 14.71
C LEU A 215 -0.92 -9.51 15.99
N PRO A 216 -1.11 -10.84 16.11
CA PRO A 216 -0.92 -11.53 17.38
C PRO A 216 0.54 -11.60 17.83
N THR A 217 1.49 -11.82 16.91
CA THR A 217 2.89 -12.11 17.28
C THR A 217 3.77 -10.87 17.27
N GLU A 218 3.56 -9.93 16.33
CA GLU A 218 4.45 -8.78 16.17
C GLU A 218 3.90 -7.54 16.88
N TYR A 219 2.66 -7.16 16.64
CA TYR A 219 2.16 -5.86 17.14
C TYR A 219 1.48 -5.94 18.50
N TRP A 220 0.50 -6.84 18.70
CA TRP A 220 -0.22 -6.92 19.98
C TRP A 220 0.65 -7.52 21.08
N ALA A 221 1.47 -8.54 20.78
CA ALA A 221 2.40 -9.09 21.76
C ALA A 221 3.36 -8.01 22.29
N THR A 222 3.96 -7.23 21.38
CA THR A 222 4.93 -6.19 21.74
C THR A 222 4.29 -4.97 22.40
N ALA A 223 3.03 -4.65 22.06
CA ALA A 223 2.23 -3.63 22.74
C ALA A 223 1.89 -4.04 24.18
N LEU A 224 1.43 -5.28 24.38
CA LEU A 224 1.14 -5.82 25.72
C LEU A 224 2.40 -5.91 26.58
N GLU A 225 3.53 -6.28 25.98
CA GLU A 225 4.83 -6.25 26.65
C GLU A 225 5.21 -4.84 27.10
N GLN A 226 5.06 -3.82 26.24
CA GLN A 226 5.32 -2.43 26.61
C GLN A 226 4.40 -1.96 27.74
N LEU A 227 3.11 -2.33 27.71
CA LEU A 227 2.17 -1.99 28.78
C LEU A 227 2.55 -2.64 30.11
N ARG A 228 3.12 -3.84 30.09
CA ARG A 228 3.56 -4.56 31.29
C ARG A 228 4.90 -4.06 31.85
N THR A 229 5.85 -3.76 30.97
CA THR A 229 7.24 -3.46 31.34
C THR A 229 7.55 -1.96 31.39
N GLY A 230 6.71 -1.14 30.75
CA GLY A 230 6.99 0.28 30.52
C GLY A 230 8.08 0.54 29.48
N GLN A 231 8.56 -0.48 28.75
CA GLN A 231 9.66 -0.38 27.80
C GLN A 231 9.23 -0.71 26.36
N PRO A 232 9.62 0.08 25.34
CA PRO A 232 10.32 1.36 25.47
C PRO A 232 9.44 2.41 26.16
N GLN A 233 10.06 3.38 26.84
CA GLN A 233 9.30 4.44 27.52
C GLN A 233 8.50 5.28 26.52
N LEU A 234 7.26 5.59 26.89
CA LEU A 234 6.41 6.49 26.13
C LEU A 234 6.93 7.93 26.27
N LYS A 235 7.06 8.63 25.15
CA LYS A 235 7.34 10.06 25.11
C LYS A 235 6.02 10.81 24.96
N THR A 236 5.75 11.77 25.83
CA THR A 236 4.47 12.52 25.87
C THR A 236 4.65 14.03 25.72
N ASP A 237 5.88 14.51 25.74
CA ASP A 237 6.21 15.92 25.69
C ASP A 237 6.47 16.40 24.24
N PHE A 238 6.46 17.72 24.03
CA PHE A 238 6.72 18.31 22.72
C PHE A 238 8.13 18.01 22.18
N SER A 239 9.08 17.64 23.06
CA SER A 239 10.40 17.20 22.63
C SER A 239 10.33 15.92 21.79
N ALA A 240 9.32 15.07 22.01
CA ALA A 240 9.07 13.87 21.21
C ALA A 240 8.94 14.16 19.70
N ILE A 241 8.32 15.29 19.33
CA ILE A 241 8.19 15.70 17.93
C ILE A 241 9.55 16.13 17.37
N LYS A 242 10.29 16.92 18.14
CA LYS A 242 11.65 17.36 17.77
C LYS A 242 12.57 16.16 17.61
N ASP A 243 12.48 15.18 18.49
CA ASP A 243 13.23 13.92 18.42
C ASP A 243 12.80 13.12 17.21
N ALA A 244 11.50 12.95 16.96
CA ALA A 244 10.98 12.25 15.78
C ALA A 244 11.51 12.86 14.46
N PHE A 245 11.72 14.18 14.45
CA PHE A 245 12.24 14.90 13.31
C PHE A 245 13.78 14.86 13.19
N LYS A 246 14.51 15.04 14.31
CA LYS A 246 15.96 15.27 14.29
C LYS A 246 16.80 14.07 14.72
N SER A 247 16.25 13.16 15.51
CA SER A 247 17.01 12.02 16.04
C SER A 247 17.13 10.93 14.98
N VAL A 248 18.38 10.59 14.67
CA VAL A 248 18.77 9.62 13.65
C VAL A 248 19.83 8.71 14.28
N ASN A 249 19.42 7.52 14.71
CA ASN A 249 20.30 6.56 15.35
C ASN A 249 20.89 5.64 14.29
N VAL A 250 22.11 5.94 13.81
CA VAL A 250 22.72 5.15 12.75
C VAL A 250 23.14 3.77 13.25
N THR A 251 22.62 2.72 12.61
CA THR A 251 23.02 1.34 12.89
C THR A 251 22.83 0.44 11.67
N HIS A 252 23.77 -0.49 11.50
CA HIS A 252 23.72 -1.55 10.48
C HIS A 252 23.71 -2.95 11.11
N HIS A 253 23.60 -3.02 12.45
CA HIS A 253 23.58 -4.28 13.17
C HIS A 253 22.27 -5.03 12.89
N TYR A 254 22.37 -6.25 12.34
CA TYR A 254 21.19 -7.04 11.98
C TYR A 254 20.13 -7.16 13.11
N PRO A 255 20.51 -7.36 14.39
CA PRO A 255 19.53 -7.44 15.48
C PRO A 255 18.64 -6.20 15.66
N ASP A 256 19.13 -5.01 15.30
CA ASP A 256 18.37 -3.75 15.41
C ASP A 256 17.25 -3.65 14.36
N TRP A 257 17.36 -4.43 13.28
CA TRP A 257 16.39 -4.51 12.19
C TRP A 257 15.54 -5.77 12.32
N GLY A 258 16.20 -6.92 12.42
CA GLY A 258 15.57 -8.23 12.55
C GLY A 258 14.99 -8.75 11.24
N PHE A 259 14.71 -10.06 11.21
CA PHE A 259 14.20 -10.74 10.02
C PHE A 259 12.86 -10.18 9.55
N GLY A 260 11.91 -9.93 10.47
CA GLY A 260 10.59 -9.40 10.15
C GLY A 260 10.66 -8.07 9.40
N PHE A 261 11.54 -7.16 9.84
CA PHE A 261 11.77 -5.88 9.16
C PHE A 261 12.27 -6.09 7.73
N VAL A 262 13.31 -6.91 7.55
CA VAL A 262 13.94 -7.15 6.25
C VAL A 262 12.95 -7.83 5.29
N LEU A 263 12.20 -8.82 5.77
CA LEU A 263 11.18 -9.51 5.00
C LEU A 263 10.07 -8.55 4.56
N TRP A 264 9.51 -7.79 5.50
CA TRP A 264 8.44 -6.83 5.21
C TRP A 264 8.89 -5.74 4.24
N HIS A 265 10.05 -5.14 4.46
CA HIS A 265 10.58 -4.10 3.58
C HIS A 265 10.90 -4.66 2.19
N SER A 266 11.41 -5.89 2.10
CA SER A 266 11.62 -6.55 0.81
C SER A 266 10.30 -6.73 0.06
N ALA A 267 9.25 -7.21 0.74
CA ALA A 267 7.92 -7.36 0.14
C ALA A 267 7.30 -6.01 -0.25
N TYR A 268 7.44 -4.99 0.61
CA TYR A 268 6.94 -3.65 0.36
C TYR A 268 7.61 -3.00 -0.85
N PHE A 269 8.94 -3.07 -0.93
CA PHE A 269 9.75 -2.48 -2.01
C PHE A 269 9.71 -3.26 -3.32
N SER A 270 9.10 -4.45 -3.34
CA SER A 270 8.92 -5.27 -4.54
C SER A 270 7.44 -5.49 -4.83
N VAL A 271 6.78 -6.42 -4.14
CA VAL A 271 5.40 -6.86 -4.38
C VAL A 271 4.43 -5.68 -4.35
N CYS A 272 4.48 -4.80 -3.35
CA CYS A 272 3.55 -3.66 -3.26
C CYS A 272 3.78 -2.64 -4.37
N VAL A 273 5.04 -2.43 -4.78
CA VAL A 273 5.37 -1.53 -5.91
C VAL A 273 4.85 -2.11 -7.22
N TRP A 274 5.07 -3.40 -7.47
CA TRP A 274 4.53 -4.09 -8.66
C TRP A 274 3.01 -4.10 -8.69
N LEU A 275 2.36 -4.31 -7.54
CA LEU A 275 0.91 -4.20 -7.43
C LEU A 275 0.45 -2.76 -7.73
N SER A 276 1.17 -1.75 -7.26
CA SER A 276 0.85 -0.34 -7.54
C SER A 276 1.00 0.01 -9.02
N ILE A 277 2.08 -0.44 -9.66
CA ILE A 277 2.33 -0.28 -11.10
C ILE A 277 1.30 -1.06 -11.93
N PHE A 278 0.84 -2.21 -11.45
CA PHE A 278 -0.23 -2.94 -12.09
C PHE A 278 -1.56 -2.18 -11.97
N LEU A 279 -1.94 -1.78 -10.75
CA LEU A 279 -3.20 -1.10 -10.46
C LEU A 279 -3.29 0.28 -11.11
N MET A 280 -2.19 1.01 -11.29
CA MET A 280 -2.23 2.29 -12.01
C MET A 280 -2.74 2.15 -13.46
N ARG A 281 -2.72 0.93 -14.01
CA ARG A 281 -3.20 0.57 -15.36
C ARG A 281 -4.56 -0.16 -15.36
N ALA A 282 -5.05 -0.53 -14.19
CA ALA A 282 -6.12 -1.49 -13.98
C ALA A 282 -7.27 -0.90 -13.14
N PRO A 283 -8.36 -1.65 -12.97
CA PRO A 283 -9.14 -2.31 -14.02
C PRO A 283 -9.86 -1.30 -14.91
N ARG A 284 -10.19 -1.74 -16.12
CA ARG A 284 -11.05 -1.01 -17.06
C ARG A 284 -11.59 -1.96 -18.10
N TYR A 285 -12.83 -1.75 -18.50
CA TYR A 285 -13.40 -2.38 -19.68
C TYR A 285 -12.75 -1.82 -20.96
N LEU A 286 -12.15 -2.69 -21.79
CA LEU A 286 -11.45 -2.25 -22.99
C LEU A 286 -12.38 -1.93 -24.17
N GLY A 287 -13.65 -2.38 -24.13
CA GLY A 287 -14.61 -2.04 -25.19
C GLY A 287 -15.11 -0.59 -25.12
N ALA A 288 -14.87 0.12 -24.02
CA ALA A 288 -15.13 1.56 -23.91
C ALA A 288 -14.16 2.39 -24.77
N GLU A 289 -12.96 1.87 -25.06
CA GLU A 289 -11.98 2.54 -25.94
C GLU A 289 -12.51 2.65 -27.39
N GLN A 290 -13.44 1.77 -27.81
CA GLN A 290 -14.11 1.85 -29.13
C GLN A 290 -15.34 2.76 -29.15
N GLN A 291 -16.06 2.92 -28.03
CA GLN A 291 -17.25 3.77 -27.96
C GLN A 291 -16.92 5.26 -27.76
N GLU A 292 -15.85 5.59 -27.03
CA GLU A 292 -15.40 6.98 -26.87
C GLU A 292 -14.53 7.50 -28.02
N ALA A 293 -13.94 6.61 -28.83
CA ALA A 293 -13.17 6.96 -30.03
C ALA A 293 -14.03 7.22 -31.28
N LEU A 294 -15.32 6.89 -31.25
CA LEU A 294 -16.27 7.32 -32.26
C LEU A 294 -16.54 8.80 -32.05
N PRO A 295 -16.35 9.68 -33.06
CA PRO A 295 -16.79 11.06 -32.94
C PRO A 295 -18.27 11.02 -32.59
N LYS A 296 -18.68 11.79 -31.58
CA LYS A 296 -20.10 12.02 -31.29
C LYS A 296 -20.71 12.62 -32.56
N GLY A 297 -21.23 11.76 -33.42
CA GLY A 297 -21.93 12.13 -34.62
C GLY A 297 -23.07 13.04 -34.20
N ARG A 298 -23.06 14.26 -34.74
CA ARG A 298 -24.15 15.21 -34.60
C ARG A 298 -25.45 14.49 -34.94
N ALA A 299 -26.34 14.39 -33.96
CA ALA A 299 -27.74 14.18 -34.26
C ALA A 299 -28.21 15.44 -35.00
N HIS A 300 -28.46 15.29 -36.29
CA HIS A 300 -29.37 16.11 -37.06
C HIS A 300 -30.63 15.28 -37.29
#